data_AF-A0A6G0UCR3-F1
#
_entry.id   AF-A0A6G0UCR3-F1
#
_cell.length_a   1.000
_cell.length_b   1.000
_cell.length_c   1.000
_cell.angle_alpha   90.00
_cell.angle_beta   90.00
_cell.angle_gamma   90.00
#
_symmetry.space_group_name_H-M   'P 1'
#
loop_
_entity.id
_entity.type
_entity.pdbx_description
1 polymer ?
#
loop_
_entity_poly.entity_id
_entity_poly.type
_entity_poly.pdbx_seq_one_letter_code
_entity_poly.pdbx_strand_id
1 'polypeptide(L)'
;MTNYELVYFELNGRAGGIRLFLDFLQVPFTDTRIPKQDWPTLKPKIKFGQIPVLKILDKGIELPQSVAILRYLATKHGGLGETPEDNAIIDSFADLIQDTIIA
;
A
#
# COMPACT_ATOMS: atom_id res chain seq x y z
N MET A 1 -5.69 5.75 18.13
CA MET A 1 -5.08 4.63 17.38
C MET A 1 -5.37 4.90 15.92
N THR A 2 -4.36 4.88 15.04
CA THR A 2 -4.64 4.98 13.62
C THR A 2 -5.18 3.63 13.15
N ASN A 3 -6.40 3.64 12.60
CA ASN A 3 -7.01 2.45 12.03
C ASN A 3 -6.80 2.46 10.52
N TYR A 4 -6.12 1.43 10.02
CA TYR A 4 -5.89 1.24 8.59
C TYR A 4 -6.84 0.20 8.01
N GLU A 5 -7.31 0.43 6.79
CA GLU A 5 -7.96 -0.56 5.95
C GLU A 5 -7.22 -0.65 4.62
N LEU A 6 -6.70 -1.83 4.28
CA LEU A 6 -6.07 -2.08 2.99
C LEU A 6 -7.08 -2.77 2.08
N VAL A 7 -7.42 -2.12 0.96
CA VAL A 7 -8.34 -2.65 -0.05
C VAL A 7 -7.55 -3.19 -1.23
N TYR A 8 -7.68 -4.48 -1.53
CA TYR A 8 -7.09 -5.09 -2.73
C TYR A 8 -7.86 -6.35 -3.18
N PHE A 9 -7.45 -6.97 -4.28
CA PHE A 9 -8.00 -8.26 -4.70
C PHE A 9 -7.67 -9.40 -3.72
N GLU A 10 -8.39 -10.52 -3.84
CA GLU A 10 -8.11 -11.81 -3.20
C GLU A 10 -6.85 -12.51 -3.75
N LEU A 11 -5.75 -11.76 -3.85
CA LEU A 11 -4.43 -12.23 -4.28
C LEU A 11 -3.37 -11.33 -3.64
N ASN A 12 -2.10 -11.76 -3.67
CA ASN A 12 -1.01 -10.97 -3.12
C ASN A 12 -0.72 -9.74 -4.00
N GLY A 13 -0.23 -9.94 -5.22
CA GLY A 13 0.01 -8.88 -6.20
C GLY A 13 0.69 -7.65 -5.59
N ARG A 14 0.23 -6.45 -5.96
CA ARG A 14 0.78 -5.17 -5.48
C ARG A 14 0.49 -4.88 -4.00
N ALA A 15 -0.44 -5.61 -3.36
CA ALA A 15 -0.70 -5.47 -1.92
C ALA A 15 0.13 -6.42 -1.05
N GLY A 16 0.78 -7.44 -1.64
CA GLY A 16 1.54 -8.44 -0.91
C GLY A 16 2.65 -7.82 -0.04
N GLY A 17 3.44 -6.92 -0.62
CA GLY A 17 4.48 -6.19 0.12
C GLY A 17 3.90 -5.30 1.21
N ILE A 18 2.74 -4.69 0.99
CA ILE A 18 2.09 -3.81 1.98
C ILE A 18 1.63 -4.63 3.19
N ARG A 19 1.00 -5.79 2.98
CA ARG A 19 0.57 -6.70 4.05
C ARG A 19 1.77 -7.15 4.89
N LEU A 20 2.81 -7.66 4.23
CA LEU A 20 4.03 -8.11 4.89
C LEU A 20 4.67 -6.99 5.72
N PHE A 21 4.69 -5.77 5.19
CA PHE A 21 5.31 -4.64 5.88
C PHE A 21 4.50 -4.19 7.10
N LEU A 22 3.16 -4.16 7.01
CA LEU A 22 2.29 -3.88 8.15
C LEU A 22 2.45 -4.94 9.25
N ASP A 23 2.52 -6.22 8.87
CA ASP A 23 2.77 -7.32 9.81
C ASP A 23 4.15 -7.20 10.47
N PHE A 24 5.20 -6.89 9.69
CA PHE A 24 6.55 -6.67 10.20
C PHE A 24 6.62 -5.52 11.22
N LEU A 25 5.93 -4.42 10.94
CA LEU A 25 5.82 -3.26 11.83
C LEU A 25 4.86 -3.47 13.01
N GLN A 26 4.19 -4.63 13.07
CA GLN A 26 3.14 -4.94 14.07
C GLN A 26 2.01 -3.89 14.10
N VAL A 27 1.69 -3.31 12.94
CA VAL A 27 0.64 -2.31 12.79
C VAL A 27 -0.67 -3.02 12.45
N PRO A 28 -1.69 -3.00 13.33
CA PRO A 28 -2.97 -3.64 13.05
C PRO A 28 -3.70 -2.94 11.90
N PHE A 29 -4.32 -3.72 11.02
CA PHE A 29 -5.10 -3.23 9.89
C PHE A 29 -6.21 -4.22 9.50
N THR A 30 -7.22 -3.71 8.82
CA THR A 30 -8.25 -4.53 8.17
C THR A 30 -7.82 -4.84 6.73
N ASP A 31 -7.71 -6.11 6.35
CA ASP A 31 -7.43 -6.56 4.97
C ASP A 31 -8.75 -6.80 4.23
N THR A 32 -9.27 -5.78 3.56
CA THR A 32 -10.49 -5.87 2.75
C THR A 32 -10.15 -6.44 1.38
N ARG A 33 -10.52 -7.70 1.15
CA ARG A 33 -10.29 -8.39 -0.13
C ARG A 33 -11.51 -8.34 -1.02
N ILE A 34 -11.33 -7.87 -2.24
CA ILE A 34 -12.37 -7.69 -3.24
C ILE A 34 -12.36 -8.87 -4.22
N PRO A 35 -13.46 -9.63 -4.33
CA PRO A 35 -13.64 -10.61 -5.40
C PRO A 35 -13.60 -9.93 -6.77
N LYS A 36 -12.98 -10.58 -7.77
CA LYS A 36 -12.86 -10.00 -9.13
C LYS A 36 -14.20 -9.63 -9.75
N GLN A 37 -15.26 -10.36 -9.44
CA GLN A 37 -16.62 -10.13 -9.95
C GLN A 37 -17.24 -8.81 -9.46
N ASP A 38 -16.85 -8.33 -8.27
CA ASP A 38 -17.39 -7.10 -7.68
C ASP A 38 -16.64 -5.86 -8.16
N TRP A 39 -15.45 -6.06 -8.76
CA TRP A 39 -14.58 -4.98 -9.18
C TRP A 39 -15.19 -4.01 -10.21
N PRO A 40 -15.92 -4.45 -11.25
CA PRO A 40 -16.55 -3.54 -12.20
C PRO A 40 -17.50 -2.53 -11.52
N THR A 41 -18.18 -2.94 -10.46
CA THR A 41 -19.11 -2.10 -9.69
C THR A 41 -18.38 -1.13 -8.76
N LEU A 42 -17.24 -1.55 -8.22
CA LEU A 42 -16.44 -0.75 -7.27
C LEU A 42 -15.49 0.23 -7.97
N LYS A 43 -14.91 -0.15 -9.11
CA LYS A 43 -13.92 0.65 -9.84
C LYS A 43 -14.31 2.11 -10.07
N PRO A 44 -15.54 2.46 -10.48
CA PRO A 44 -15.95 3.86 -10.68
C PRO A 44 -15.96 4.69 -9.39
N LYS A 45 -16.03 4.05 -8.23
CA LYS A 45 -16.10 4.69 -6.91
C LYS A 45 -14.71 4.90 -6.31
N ILE A 46 -13.68 4.23 -6.84
CA ILE A 46 -12.32 4.31 -6.32
C ILE A 46 -11.53 5.38 -7.06
N LYS A 47 -10.82 6.22 -6.31
CA LYS A 47 -9.92 7.23 -6.86
C LYS A 47 -8.91 6.60 -7.83
N PHE A 48 -8.78 7.17 -9.02
CA PHE A 48 -7.98 6.66 -10.14
C PHE A 48 -8.41 5.29 -10.70
N GLY A 49 -9.49 4.68 -10.20
CA GLY A 49 -10.00 3.40 -10.69
C GLY A 49 -8.99 2.26 -10.57
N GLN A 50 -8.11 2.31 -9.56
CA GLN A 50 -7.04 1.35 -9.32
C GLN A 50 -6.98 0.96 -7.84
N ILE A 51 -6.54 -0.27 -7.58
CA ILE A 51 -6.20 -0.79 -6.26
C ILE A 51 -4.77 -1.37 -6.33
N PRO A 52 -3.97 -1.37 -5.24
CA PRO A 52 -4.38 -1.20 -3.84
C PRO A 52 -4.65 0.25 -3.42
N VAL A 53 -5.48 0.37 -2.37
CA VAL A 53 -5.74 1.62 -1.65
C VAL A 53 -5.62 1.37 -0.15
N LEU A 54 -4.85 2.21 0.56
CA LEU A 54 -4.82 2.25 2.01
C LEU A 54 -5.75 3.36 2.50
N LYS A 55 -6.80 3.02 3.24
CA LYS A 55 -7.63 4.00 3.93
C LYS A 55 -7.07 4.27 5.32
N ILE A 56 -6.93 5.55 5.64
CA ILE A 56 -6.48 6.08 6.93
C ILE A 56 -7.73 6.59 7.63
N LEU A 57 -8.42 5.70 8.35
CA LEU A 57 -9.82 5.89 8.75
C LEU A 57 -10.01 7.08 9.70
N ASP A 58 -9.06 7.29 10.61
CA ASP A 58 -9.06 8.43 11.56
C ASP A 58 -8.87 9.79 10.86
N LYS A 59 -8.36 9.79 9.62
CA LYS A 59 -8.14 11.00 8.82
C LYS A 59 -9.13 11.16 7.67
N GLY A 60 -9.93 10.15 7.36
CA GLY A 60 -10.78 10.13 6.17
C GLY A 60 -9.99 10.22 4.85
N ILE A 61 -8.75 9.72 4.82
CA ILE A 61 -7.87 9.78 3.64
C ILE A 61 -7.83 8.41 2.95
N GLU A 62 -7.96 8.42 1.63
CA GLU A 62 -7.69 7.27 0.77
C GLU A 62 -6.37 7.48 0.01
N LEU A 63 -5.37 6.64 0.29
CA LEU A 63 -4.05 6.69 -0.32
C LEU A 63 -3.92 5.57 -1.37
N PRO A 64 -4.00 5.89 -2.67
CA PRO A 64 -3.73 4.94 -3.74
C PRO A 64 -2.22 4.79 -3.99
N GLN A 65 -1.84 3.82 -4.83
CA GLN A 65 -0.47 3.48 -5.27
C GLN A 65 0.36 2.73 -4.22
N SER A 66 0.78 1.50 -4.57
CA SER A 66 1.45 0.58 -3.63
C SER A 66 2.75 1.11 -3.06
N VAL A 67 3.61 1.72 -3.89
CA VAL A 67 4.90 2.27 -3.43
C VAL A 67 4.69 3.50 -2.54
N ALA A 68 3.71 4.36 -2.87
CA ALA A 68 3.37 5.50 -2.02
C ALA A 68 2.84 5.06 -0.65
N ILE A 69 2.02 4.00 -0.62
CA ILE A 69 1.54 3.39 0.63
C ILE A 69 2.72 2.88 1.48
N LEU A 70 3.65 2.11 0.88
CA LEU A 70 4.83 1.60 1.59
C LEU A 70 5.69 2.73 2.18
N ARG A 71 6.00 3.76 1.38
CA ARG A 71 6.78 4.92 1.83
C ARG A 71 6.09 5.68 2.96
N TYR A 72 4.77 5.86 2.88
CA TYR A 72 4.01 6.48 3.95
C TYR A 72 4.08 5.69 5.26
N LEU A 73 3.92 4.36 5.20
CA LEU A 73 4.02 3.49 6.37
C LEU A 73 5.44 3.53 6.95
N ALA A 74 6.47 3.49 6.11
CA ALA A 74 7.86 3.54 6.52
C ALA A 74 8.20 4.87 7.23
N THR A 75 7.70 5.98 6.67
CA THR A 75 7.86 7.31 7.27
C THR A 75 7.21 7.39 8.65
N LYS A 76 6.04 6.80 8.82
CA LYS A 76 5.24 6.94 10.04
C LYS A 76 5.64 6.00 11.15
N HIS A 77 6.01 4.77 10.80
CA HIS A 77 6.21 3.67 11.77
C HIS A 77 7.64 3.14 11.79
N GLY A 78 8.52 3.64 10.91
CA GLY A 78 9.91 3.19 10.77
C GLY A 78 10.11 2.34 9.52
N GLY A 79 11.36 2.29 9.04
CA GLY A 79 11.74 1.62 7.79
C GLY A 79 12.35 2.55 6.73
N LEU A 80 12.45 3.85 7.03
CA LEU A 80 13.32 4.78 6.30
C LEU A 80 14.76 4.67 6.80
N GLY A 81 15.70 5.05 5.94
CA GLY A 81 17.11 5.21 6.30
C GLY A 81 17.38 6.51 7.05
N GLU A 82 18.59 6.64 7.59
CA GLU A 82 19.00 7.78 8.42
C GLU A 82 19.34 9.02 7.57
N THR A 83 19.77 8.80 6.33
CA THR A 83 20.21 9.85 5.41
C THR A 83 19.32 9.95 4.16
N PRO A 84 19.35 11.08 3.45
CA PRO A 84 18.74 11.18 2.13
C PRO A 84 19.24 10.11 1.15
N GLU A 85 20.53 9.76 1.22
CA GLU A 85 21.17 8.76 0.37
C GLU A 85 20.65 7.34 0.66
N ASP A 86 20.47 6.97 1.93
CA ASP A 86 19.87 5.69 2.31
C ASP A 86 18.44 5.57 1.76
N ASN A 87 17.66 6.66 1.88
CA ASN A 87 16.30 6.71 1.38
C ASN A 87 16.24 6.66 -0.14
N ALA A 88 17.19 7.29 -0.84
CA ALA A 88 17.32 7.16 -2.29
C ALA A 88 17.61 5.73 -2.73
N ILE A 89 18.45 4.99 -1.98
CA ILE A 89 18.72 3.57 -2.24
C ILE A 89 17.44 2.74 -2.00
N ILE A 90 16.74 2.95 -0.88
CA ILE A 90 15.47 2.28 -0.56
C ILE A 90 14.43 2.53 -1.67
N ASP A 91 14.27 3.79 -2.08
CA ASP A 91 13.35 4.17 -3.15
C ASP A 91 13.72 3.51 -4.48
N SER A 92 15.01 3.41 -4.81
CA SER A 92 15.46 2.75 -6.04
C SER A 92 15.08 1.26 -6.09
N PHE A 93 15.10 0.55 -4.94
CA PHE A 93 14.63 -0.83 -4.86
C PHE A 93 13.12 -0.94 -5.01
N ALA A 94 12.36 -0.03 -4.38
CA ALA A 94 10.91 -0.01 -4.49
C ALA A 94 10.46 0.25 -5.94
N ASP A 95 11.15 1.17 -6.63
CA ASP A 95 10.89 1.51 -8.02
C ASP A 95 11.31 0.38 -8.98
N LEU A 96 12.46 -0.27 -8.74
CA LEU A 96 12.89 -1.45 -9.51
C LEU A 96 11.85 -2.58 -9.46
N ILE A 97 11.31 -2.87 -8.27
CA ILE A 97 10.25 -3.87 -8.10
C ILE A 97 8.99 -3.44 -8.86
N GLN A 98 8.61 -2.17 -8.76
CA GLN A 98 7.44 -1.61 -9.42
C GLN A 98 7.53 -1.70 -10.96
N ASP A 99 8.70 -1.41 -11.53
CA ASP A 99 8.99 -1.51 -12.96
C ASP A 99 8.95 -2.96 -13.43
N THR A 100 9.49 -3.88 -12.64
CA THR A 100 9.53 -5.32 -12.99
C THR A 100 8.15 -5.98 -12.92
N ILE A 101 7.24 -5.50 -12.06
CA ILE A 101 5.86 -6.01 -11.94
C ILE A 101 5.00 -5.69 -13.19
N ILE A 102 5.50 -4.89 -14.14
CA ILE A 102 4.80 -4.50 -15.38
C ILE A 102 5.24 -5.34 -16.60
N ALA A 103 6.16 -6.30 -16.44
CA ALA A 103 6.56 -7.21 -17.53
C ALA A 103 5.66 -8.44 -17.67
#